data_AF-A0AAD1BE05-F1
#
_entry.id   AF-A0AAD1BE05-F1
#
_cell.length_a   1.000
_cell.length_b   1.000
_cell.length_c   1.000
_cell.angle_alpha   90.00
_cell.angle_beta   90.00
_cell.angle_gamma   90.00
#
_symmetry.space_group_name_H-M   'P 1'
#
loop_
_entity.id
_entity.type
_entity.pdbx_description
1 polymer ?
#
loop_
_entity_poly.entity_id
_entity_poly.type
_entity_poly.pdbx_seq_one_letter_code
_entity_poly.pdbx_strand_id
1 'polypeptide(L)'
;MTESRRPFSAPQPEPIDDDQDRMGSMEELHFDDDEPGPASSTGLTSDGSSDDDLSPETLIREDGARSAREVGADKPADWDLSIVDATDIGGGSGLDEAELARRDPLDGKP
;
A
#
# COMPACT_ATOMS: atom_id res chain seq x y z
N MET A 1 22.84 -35.51 -15.31
CA MET A 1 23.22 -34.12 -14.99
C MET A 1 24.15 -33.64 -16.08
N THR A 2 23.62 -33.06 -17.16
CA THR A 2 24.44 -32.36 -18.15
C THR A 2 24.65 -30.96 -17.61
N GLU A 3 25.83 -30.70 -17.07
CA GLU A 3 26.16 -29.40 -16.51
C GLU A 3 26.31 -28.40 -17.66
N SER A 4 25.37 -27.46 -17.78
CA SER A 4 25.38 -26.37 -18.77
C SER A 4 26.49 -25.37 -18.44
N ARG A 5 27.75 -25.78 -18.56
CA ARG A 5 28.90 -24.89 -18.46
C ARG A 5 29.20 -24.30 -19.82
N ARG A 6 29.20 -22.97 -19.89
CA ARG A 6 29.58 -22.22 -21.09
C ARG A 6 31.03 -22.54 -21.47
N PRO A 7 31.36 -22.73 -22.77
CA PRO A 7 32.74 -22.98 -23.20
C PRO A 7 33.65 -21.81 -22.86
N PHE A 8 34.91 -22.12 -22.51
CA PHE A 8 35.90 -21.19 -21.93
C PHE A 8 36.24 -19.97 -22.80
N SER A 9 35.86 -19.97 -24.08
CA SER A 9 36.14 -18.88 -25.03
C SER A 9 34.89 -18.24 -25.64
N ALA A 10 33.70 -18.46 -25.07
CA ALA A 10 32.52 -17.74 -25.53
C ALA A 10 32.63 -16.25 -25.17
N PRO A 11 32.38 -15.31 -26.11
CA PRO A 11 32.38 -13.87 -25.82
C PRO A 11 31.39 -13.58 -24.69
N GLN A 12 31.76 -12.82 -23.66
CA GLN A 12 30.85 -12.52 -22.54
C GLN A 12 29.55 -11.88 -23.08
N PRO A 13 28.35 -12.31 -22.59
CA PRO A 13 27.12 -11.65 -22.97
C PRO A 13 27.16 -10.21 -22.47
N GLU A 14 26.50 -9.32 -23.19
CA GLU A 14 26.34 -7.94 -22.73
C GLU A 14 25.62 -7.94 -21.36
N PRO A 15 26.05 -7.08 -20.43
CA PRO A 15 25.31 -6.84 -19.19
C PRO A 15 23.85 -6.51 -19.51
N ILE A 16 22.92 -7.15 -18.81
CA ILE A 16 21.46 -7.04 -19.09
C ILE A 16 20.88 -5.70 -18.60
N ASP A 17 21.61 -4.98 -17.74
CA ASP A 17 21.10 -3.85 -16.97
C ASP A 17 22.26 -2.89 -16.68
N ASP A 18 22.57 -2.02 -17.64
CA ASP A 18 23.51 -0.92 -17.43
C ASP A 18 22.84 0.27 -16.71
N ASP A 19 23.62 1.28 -16.34
CA ASP A 19 23.09 2.43 -15.61
C ASP A 19 22.16 3.31 -16.48
N GLN A 20 22.21 3.15 -17.80
CA GLN A 20 21.36 3.84 -18.77
C GLN A 20 20.03 3.11 -18.98
N ASP A 21 20.03 1.78 -18.99
CA ASP A 21 18.83 0.94 -19.08
C ASP A 21 17.94 1.09 -17.84
N ARG A 22 18.56 1.32 -16.67
CA ARG A 22 17.85 1.55 -15.40
C ARG A 22 17.31 2.97 -15.26
N MET A 23 18.08 3.96 -15.71
CA MET A 23 17.70 5.37 -15.65
C MET A 23 17.38 5.85 -17.06
N GLY A 24 16.18 5.50 -17.56
CA GLY A 24 15.65 6.03 -18.82
C GLY A 24 15.83 7.55 -18.97
N SER A 25 15.67 8.08 -20.18
CA SER A 25 15.99 9.47 -20.55
C SER A 25 15.60 10.52 -19.50
N MET A 26 16.57 11.33 -19.07
CA MET A 26 16.35 12.47 -18.16
C MET A 26 15.76 13.64 -18.96
N GLU A 27 14.46 13.90 -18.82
CA GLU A 27 13.82 15.11 -19.31
C GLU A 27 13.86 16.22 -18.24
N GLU A 28 14.08 17.46 -18.67
CA GLU A 28 14.02 18.61 -17.77
C GLU A 28 12.57 18.87 -17.33
N LEU A 29 12.34 18.92 -16.03
CA LEU A 29 11.03 19.29 -15.48
C LEU A 29 10.83 20.80 -15.63
N HIS A 30 9.84 21.20 -16.42
CA HIS A 30 9.42 22.60 -16.58
C HIS A 30 8.36 22.96 -15.52
N PHE A 31 8.79 23.66 -14.47
CA PHE A 31 7.93 24.06 -13.34
C PHE A 31 7.12 25.33 -13.59
N ASP A 32 7.39 26.04 -14.68
CA ASP A 32 6.74 27.32 -14.99
C ASP A 32 5.31 27.16 -15.55
N ASP A 33 4.91 25.94 -15.93
CA ASP A 33 3.57 25.62 -16.46
C ASP A 33 2.60 25.06 -15.39
N ASP A 34 3.07 24.79 -14.16
CA ASP A 34 2.22 24.44 -13.03
C ASP A 34 1.73 25.73 -12.34
N GLU A 35 0.84 26.46 -13.02
CA GLU A 35 -0.03 27.39 -12.31
C GLU A 35 -0.82 26.55 -11.28
N PRO A 36 -0.78 26.84 -9.97
CA PRO A 36 -1.49 26.06 -8.98
C PRO A 36 -2.99 26.22 -9.23
N GLY A 37 -3.54 25.31 -10.03
CA GLY A 37 -4.97 25.19 -10.24
C GLY A 37 -5.67 24.95 -8.90
N PRO A 38 -6.98 25.20 -8.81
CA PRO A 38 -7.77 25.17 -7.57
C PRO A 38 -7.95 23.77 -6.95
N ALA A 39 -6.99 22.87 -7.11
CA ALA A 39 -6.97 21.49 -6.60
C ALA A 39 -6.42 21.36 -5.15
N SER A 40 -6.13 22.45 -4.45
CA SER A 40 -5.67 22.38 -3.05
C SER A 40 -6.81 22.22 -2.03
N SER A 41 -8.04 21.95 -2.46
CA SER A 41 -9.14 21.58 -1.56
C SER A 41 -9.17 20.08 -1.22
N THR A 42 -8.39 19.25 -1.93
CA THR A 42 -8.38 17.78 -1.73
C THR A 42 -7.75 17.35 -0.40
N GLY A 43 -7.04 18.25 0.28
CA GLY A 43 -6.45 18.02 1.62
C GLY A 43 -6.97 18.99 2.68
N LEU A 44 -8.11 19.66 2.42
CA LEU A 44 -8.72 20.58 3.37
C LEU A 44 -9.86 19.88 4.11
N THR A 45 -9.80 19.88 5.43
CA THR A 45 -10.89 19.40 6.28
C THR A 45 -12.07 20.38 6.25
N SER A 46 -13.23 19.96 6.78
CA SER A 46 -14.45 20.78 6.78
C SER A 46 -14.31 22.13 7.51
N ASP A 47 -13.34 22.24 8.40
CA ASP A 47 -13.00 23.44 9.18
C ASP A 47 -11.86 24.27 8.57
N GLY A 48 -11.35 23.87 7.40
CA GLY A 48 -10.34 24.64 6.69
C GLY A 48 -8.90 24.35 7.13
N SER A 49 -8.66 23.27 7.87
CA SER A 49 -7.32 22.82 8.20
C SER A 49 -6.76 21.90 7.12
N SER A 50 -5.45 22.00 6.90
CA SER A 50 -4.72 21.10 6.00
C SER A 50 -4.31 19.83 6.74
N ASP A 51 -4.08 18.72 6.04
CA ASP A 51 -3.46 17.53 6.62
C ASP A 51 -2.06 17.81 7.21
N ASP A 52 -1.38 18.87 6.74
CA ASP A 52 -0.09 19.33 7.28
C ASP A 52 -0.23 20.30 8.48
N ASP A 53 -1.45 20.63 8.90
CA ASP A 53 -1.71 21.53 10.02
C ASP A 53 -1.43 20.83 11.36
N LEU A 54 -0.44 21.33 12.10
CA LEU A 54 -0.03 20.81 13.41
C LEU A 54 -0.70 21.55 14.59
N SER A 55 -1.80 22.27 14.34
CA SER A 55 -2.56 22.91 15.41
C SER A 55 -3.08 21.88 16.42
N PRO A 56 -3.19 22.21 17.72
CA PRO A 56 -3.64 21.24 18.73
C PRO A 56 -5.01 20.63 18.47
N GLU A 57 -5.87 21.33 17.73
CA GLU A 57 -7.24 20.89 17.40
C GLU A 57 -7.25 19.88 16.24
N THR A 58 -6.22 19.88 15.38
CA THR A 58 -6.08 18.97 14.23
C THR A 58 -5.24 17.73 14.56
N LEU A 59 -4.49 17.75 15.66
CA LEU A 59 -3.68 16.61 16.09
C LEU A 59 -4.56 15.44 16.57
N ILE A 60 -4.25 14.23 16.08
CA ILE A 60 -4.84 12.99 16.60
C ILE A 60 -4.46 12.80 18.07
N ARG A 61 -5.40 12.28 18.88
CA ARG A 61 -5.09 11.99 20.28
C ARG A 61 -4.12 10.82 20.36
N GLU A 62 -2.92 11.09 20.86
CA GLU A 62 -1.90 10.04 21.11
C GLU A 62 -2.10 9.28 22.44
N ASP A 63 -3.20 9.54 23.14
CA ASP A 63 -3.56 8.83 24.38
C ASP A 63 -3.96 7.36 24.17
N GLY A 64 -4.16 6.93 22.92
CA GLY A 64 -4.45 5.55 22.55
C GLY A 64 -3.22 4.64 22.50
N ALA A 65 -2.00 5.20 22.44
CA ALA A 65 -0.78 4.41 22.46
C ALA A 65 -0.40 4.04 23.89
N ARG A 66 -0.12 2.76 24.14
CA ARG A 66 0.35 2.31 25.45
C ARG A 66 1.67 2.98 25.78
N SER A 67 1.80 3.50 27.00
CA SER A 67 3.07 4.11 27.40
C SER A 67 4.15 3.04 27.52
N ALA A 68 5.42 3.40 27.31
CA ALA A 68 6.54 2.47 27.48
C ALA A 68 6.65 1.86 28.90
N ARG A 69 5.96 2.43 29.89
CA ARG A 69 5.93 1.96 31.29
C ARG A 69 4.62 1.26 31.65
N GLU A 70 3.65 1.26 30.75
CA GLU A 70 2.37 0.61 30.94
C GLU A 70 2.56 -0.90 30.76
N VAL A 71 2.10 -1.68 31.75
CA VAL A 71 2.16 -3.13 31.68
C VAL A 71 1.28 -3.60 30.52
N GLY A 72 1.93 -4.09 29.46
CA GLY A 72 1.27 -4.76 28.35
C GLY A 72 0.34 -5.88 28.85
N ALA A 73 -0.68 -6.23 28.06
CA ALA A 73 -1.29 -7.54 28.26
C ALA A 73 -0.17 -8.58 28.05
N ASP A 74 -0.17 -9.68 28.80
CA ASP A 74 0.79 -10.80 28.63
C ASP A 74 0.65 -11.53 27.28
N LYS A 75 -0.01 -10.89 26.32
CA LYS A 75 -0.38 -11.39 25.01
C LYS A 75 -0.23 -10.22 24.04
N PRO A 76 0.55 -10.36 22.97
CA PRO A 76 0.56 -9.36 21.92
C PRO A 76 -0.86 -9.23 21.32
N ALA A 77 -1.23 -8.03 20.87
CA ALA A 77 -2.61 -7.69 20.50
C ALA A 77 -3.18 -8.56 19.35
N ASP A 78 -2.30 -9.23 18.62
CA ASP A 78 -2.51 -10.09 17.46
C ASP A 78 -2.68 -11.58 17.79
N TRP A 79 -2.78 -11.97 19.08
CA TRP A 79 -2.66 -13.38 19.48
C TRP A 79 -3.96 -14.09 19.87
N ASP A 80 -5.12 -13.49 19.62
CA ASP A 80 -6.39 -14.23 19.69
C ASP A 80 -6.66 -14.95 18.36
N LEU A 81 -5.75 -15.87 18.02
CA LEU A 81 -5.84 -16.69 16.82
C LEU A 81 -6.51 -18.02 17.17
N SER A 82 -7.50 -18.41 16.39
CA SER A 82 -8.07 -19.76 16.44
C SER A 82 -7.51 -20.59 15.28
N ILE A 83 -7.35 -21.89 15.51
CA ILE A 83 -7.03 -22.83 14.43
C ILE A 83 -8.31 -23.06 13.64
N VAL A 84 -8.29 -22.64 12.38
CA VAL A 84 -9.41 -22.79 11.45
C VAL A 84 -9.01 -23.71 10.30
N ASP A 85 -9.98 -24.28 9.59
CA ASP A 85 -9.70 -25.05 8.38
C ASP A 85 -9.48 -24.13 7.16
N ALA A 86 -9.02 -24.68 6.04
CA ALA A 86 -8.74 -23.86 4.84
C ALA A 86 -9.99 -23.21 4.22
N THR A 87 -11.18 -23.76 4.47
CA THR A 87 -12.47 -23.22 4.01
C THR A 87 -13.04 -22.14 4.92
N ASP A 88 -12.50 -21.97 6.11
CA ASP A 88 -12.84 -20.91 7.06
C ASP A 88 -11.92 -19.68 6.92
N ILE A 89 -10.87 -19.77 6.10
CA ILE A 89 -9.92 -18.67 5.85
C ILE A 89 -10.35 -17.90 4.59
N GLY A 90 -10.46 -16.58 4.67
CA GLY A 90 -10.84 -15.71 3.55
C GLY A 90 -12.35 -15.68 3.32
N GLY A 91 -12.79 -15.59 2.06
CA GLY A 91 -14.23 -15.57 1.69
C GLY A 91 -14.96 -16.91 1.90
N GLY A 92 -14.24 -17.93 2.34
CA GLY A 92 -14.73 -19.28 2.60
C GLY A 92 -15.42 -19.95 1.41
N SER A 93 -16.45 -20.76 1.69
CA SER A 93 -17.27 -21.39 0.65
C SER A 93 -18.43 -20.49 0.23
N GLY A 94 -18.56 -20.19 -1.06
CA GLY A 94 -19.67 -19.39 -1.57
C GLY A 94 -19.29 -18.53 -2.76
N LEU A 95 -20.08 -17.48 -2.97
CA LEU A 95 -19.77 -16.41 -3.90
C LEU A 95 -18.84 -15.41 -3.20
N ASP A 96 -17.86 -14.90 -3.93
CA ASP A 96 -17.05 -13.78 -3.42
C ASP A 96 -17.91 -12.50 -3.28
N GLU A 97 -17.36 -11.48 -2.65
CA GLU A 97 -18.07 -10.21 -2.42
C GLU A 97 -18.51 -9.54 -3.74
N ALA A 98 -17.77 -9.74 -4.83
CA ALA A 98 -18.08 -9.16 -6.13
C ALA A 98 -19.27 -9.86 -6.82
N GLU A 99 -19.33 -11.19 -6.74
CA GLU A 99 -20.44 -12.01 -7.19
C GLU A 99 -21.68 -11.78 -6.30
N LEU A 100 -21.51 -11.63 -4.98
CA LEU A 100 -22.59 -11.24 -4.08
C LEU A 100 -23.14 -9.86 -4.42
N ALA A 101 -22.28 -8.87 -4.69
CA ALA A 101 -22.71 -7.53 -5.06
C ALA A 101 -23.47 -7.48 -6.41
N ARG A 102 -23.25 -8.46 -7.29
CA ARG A 102 -24.07 -8.65 -8.51
C ARG A 102 -25.40 -9.33 -8.22
N ARG A 103 -25.43 -10.27 -7.27
CA ARG A 103 -26.63 -11.04 -6.93
C ARG A 103 -27.58 -10.28 -6.00
N ASP A 104 -27.03 -9.55 -5.05
CA ASP A 104 -27.74 -8.79 -4.03
C ASP A 104 -27.10 -7.40 -3.86
N PRO A 105 -27.39 -6.47 -4.80
CA PRO A 105 -26.84 -5.12 -4.76
C PRO A 105 -27.32 -4.35 -3.53
N LEU A 106 -26.44 -3.55 -2.93
CA LEU A 106 -26.74 -2.76 -1.72
C LEU A 106 -27.90 -1.76 -1.92
N ASP A 107 -28.21 -1.39 -3.16
CA ASP A 107 -29.31 -0.48 -3.51
C ASP A 107 -30.62 -1.21 -3.82
N GLY A 108 -30.66 -2.55 -3.69
CA GLY A 108 -31.85 -3.39 -3.87
C GLY A 108 -32.38 -3.44 -5.30
N LYS A 109 -31.62 -2.95 -6.29
CA LYS A 109 -32.00 -3.00 -7.70
C LYS A 109 -31.43 -4.27 -8.33
N PRO A 110 -32.21 -5.02 -9.12
CA PRO A 110 -31.73 -6.23 -9.79
C PRO A 110 -30.76 -5.93 -10.94
#